data_AF-A0A4P9W1G8-F1
#
_entry.id   AF-A0A4P9W1G8-F1
#
_cell.length_a   1.000
_cell.length_b   1.000
_cell.length_c   1.000
_cell.angle_alpha   90.00
_cell.angle_beta   90.00
_cell.angle_gamma   90.00
#
_symmetry.space_group_name_H-M   'P 1'
#
loop_
_entity.id
_entity.type
_entity.pdbx_description
1 polymer ?
#
loop_
_entity_poly.entity_id
_entity_poly.type
_entity_poly.pdbx_seq_one_letter_code
_entity_poly.pdbx_strand_id
1 'polypeptide(L)'
;KVAVLVEPRAQDALVPLLMHFAAALNNDWGFHVFNSPKNDALLRESLAITRMIDSGKLRITNIPSDTHLEGPVNISRFLTKPWIWEQLRPEQENILFFQTDSILCTRSKQSPEDFFDYDFVGAPWPWSESGGNGGLSLRKRSMTLKVIKGLPFTDDDSPEDGYYSTHIPLAGGKVATKDVARHFSVEHVFQSRPLGIH
;
A
#
# COMPACT_ATOMS: atom_id res chain seq x y z
N LYS A 1 8.38 3.96 -9.14
CA LYS A 1 7.53 4.04 -7.93
C LYS A 1 6.06 3.88 -8.31
N VAL A 2 5.25 3.27 -7.45
CA VAL A 2 3.86 2.92 -7.76
C VAL A 2 2.97 3.02 -6.53
N ALA A 3 1.79 3.61 -6.68
CA ALA A 3 0.75 3.59 -5.67
C ALA A 3 -0.17 2.39 -5.92
N VAL A 4 -0.38 1.54 -4.91
CA VAL A 4 -1.10 0.26 -5.04
C VAL A 4 -2.34 0.26 -4.16
N LEU A 5 -3.45 -0.15 -4.75
CA LEU A 5 -4.74 -0.30 -4.08
C LEU A 5 -5.33 -1.68 -4.41
N VAL A 6 -5.85 -2.37 -3.40
CA VAL A 6 -6.59 -3.63 -3.55
C VAL A 6 -8.02 -3.37 -3.07
N GLU A 7 -8.97 -3.31 -4.00
CA GLU A 7 -10.36 -3.08 -3.66
C GLU A 7 -11.27 -3.74 -4.71
N PRO A 8 -11.66 -5.02 -4.52
CA PRO A 8 -12.53 -5.72 -5.47
C PRO A 8 -14.00 -5.27 -5.41
N ARG A 9 -14.41 -4.58 -4.33
CA ARG A 9 -15.81 -4.21 -4.10
C ARG A 9 -16.14 -2.90 -4.82
N ALA A 10 -17.36 -2.80 -5.33
CA ALA A 10 -17.87 -1.55 -5.88
C ALA A 10 -18.02 -0.51 -4.76
N GLN A 11 -17.39 0.65 -4.93
CA GLN A 11 -17.47 1.77 -4.00
C GLN A 11 -17.51 3.09 -4.75
N ASP A 12 -18.45 3.96 -4.39
CA ASP A 12 -18.63 5.28 -5.03
C ASP A 12 -17.42 6.20 -4.81
N ALA A 13 -16.72 6.03 -3.68
CA ALA A 13 -15.57 6.83 -3.31
C ALA A 13 -14.27 6.48 -4.06
N LEU A 14 -14.25 5.38 -4.83
CA LEU A 14 -13.02 4.86 -5.41
C LEU A 14 -12.38 5.80 -6.46
N VAL A 15 -13.20 6.39 -7.34
CA VAL A 15 -12.72 7.37 -8.33
C VAL A 15 -12.22 8.64 -7.63
N PRO A 16 -12.99 9.31 -6.74
CA PRO A 16 -12.48 10.44 -5.97
C PRO A 16 -11.18 10.15 -5.23
N LEU A 17 -11.05 8.98 -4.61
CA LEU A 17 -9.85 8.58 -3.87
C LEU A 17 -8.63 8.45 -4.78
N LEU A 18 -8.76 7.72 -5.91
CA LEU A 18 -7.68 7.58 -6.88
C LEU A 18 -7.25 8.93 -7.44
N MET A 19 -8.20 9.83 -7.70
CA MET A 19 -7.92 11.19 -8.16
C MET A 19 -7.23 12.03 -7.09
N HIS A 20 -7.61 11.88 -5.82
CA HIS A 20 -6.93 12.54 -4.70
C HIS A 20 -5.46 12.14 -4.62
N PHE A 21 -5.18 10.83 -4.61
CA PHE A 21 -3.80 10.35 -4.60
C PHE A 21 -3.02 10.76 -5.85
N ALA A 22 -3.65 10.72 -7.03
CA ALA A 22 -3.02 11.14 -8.29
C ALA A 22 -2.66 12.64 -8.32
N ALA A 23 -3.42 13.47 -7.61
CA ALA A 23 -3.15 14.90 -7.45
C ALA A 23 -2.15 15.20 -6.33
N ALA A 24 -2.13 14.40 -5.27
CA ALA A 24 -1.24 14.58 -4.11
C ALA A 24 0.19 14.06 -4.37
N LEU A 25 0.36 13.08 -5.25
CA LEU A 25 1.65 12.48 -5.59
C LEU A 25 2.32 13.17 -6.79
N ASN A 26 3.65 13.12 -6.83
CA ASN A 26 4.42 13.59 -7.97
C ASN A 26 4.04 12.85 -9.27
N ASN A 27 4.19 13.52 -10.42
CA ASN A 27 3.70 13.01 -11.72
C ASN A 27 4.30 11.67 -12.18
N ASP A 28 5.48 11.33 -11.67
CA ASP A 28 6.21 10.10 -11.94
C ASP A 28 5.77 8.91 -11.06
N TRP A 29 4.75 9.09 -10.21
CA TRP A 29 4.03 7.97 -9.59
C TRP A 29 3.06 7.32 -10.57
N GLY A 30 3.28 6.03 -10.85
CA GLY A 30 2.28 5.17 -11.48
C GLY A 30 1.28 4.64 -10.46
N PHE A 31 0.18 4.06 -10.93
CA PHE A 31 -0.86 3.44 -10.12
C PHE A 31 -1.08 1.99 -10.58
N HIS A 32 -1.29 1.09 -9.62
CA HIS A 32 -1.70 -0.28 -9.91
C HIS A 32 -2.86 -0.65 -9.00
N VAL A 33 -4.04 -0.84 -9.60
CA VAL A 33 -5.26 -1.20 -8.88
C VAL A 33 -5.57 -2.67 -9.12
N PHE A 34 -5.72 -3.42 -8.04
CA PHE A 34 -6.18 -4.80 -8.04
C PHE A 34 -7.67 -4.81 -7.74
N ASN A 35 -8.47 -5.33 -8.68
CA ASN A 35 -9.93 -5.17 -8.64
C ASN A 35 -10.70 -6.41 -9.09
N SER A 36 -12.02 -6.45 -8.95
CA SER A 36 -12.89 -7.42 -9.64
C SER A 36 -13.20 -6.94 -11.06
N PRO A 37 -13.54 -7.83 -12.02
CA PRO A 37 -13.96 -7.43 -13.35
C PRO A 37 -15.17 -6.47 -13.35
N LYS A 38 -16.10 -6.67 -12.40
CA LYS A 38 -17.28 -5.81 -12.23
C LYS A 38 -16.88 -4.38 -11.88
N ASN A 39 -16.00 -4.22 -10.89
CA ASN A 39 -15.63 -2.89 -10.42
C ASN A 39 -14.57 -2.22 -11.33
N ASP A 40 -13.78 -2.99 -12.08
CA ASP A 40 -12.98 -2.48 -13.20
C ASP A 40 -13.87 -1.82 -14.27
N ALA A 41 -14.97 -2.49 -14.65
CA ALA A 41 -15.92 -1.91 -15.60
C ALA A 41 -16.51 -0.57 -15.10
N LEU A 42 -16.87 -0.49 -13.81
CA LEU A 42 -17.35 0.76 -13.19
C LEU A 42 -16.29 1.86 -13.19
N LEU A 43 -15.03 1.53 -12.87
CA LEU A 43 -13.93 2.50 -12.89
C LEU A 43 -13.74 3.10 -14.29
N ARG A 44 -13.92 2.32 -15.35
CA ARG A 44 -13.76 2.75 -16.75
C ARG A 44 -14.87 3.66 -17.27
N GLU A 45 -15.97 3.79 -16.53
CA GLU A 45 -17.00 4.81 -16.84
C GLU A 45 -16.48 6.23 -16.57
N SER A 46 -15.44 6.38 -15.73
CA SER A 46 -14.80 7.67 -15.47
C SER A 46 -13.79 8.04 -16.55
N LEU A 47 -14.03 9.18 -17.23
CA LEU A 47 -13.09 9.73 -18.20
C LEU A 47 -11.70 9.99 -17.62
N ALA A 48 -11.62 10.38 -16.34
CA ALA A 48 -10.35 10.64 -15.68
C ALA A 48 -9.53 9.35 -15.50
N ILE A 49 -10.19 8.26 -15.11
CA ILE A 49 -9.57 6.93 -14.99
C ILE A 49 -9.12 6.43 -16.36
N THR A 50 -9.97 6.51 -17.39
CA THR A 50 -9.63 6.05 -18.73
C THR A 50 -8.41 6.79 -19.29
N ARG A 51 -8.30 8.11 -19.07
CA ARG A 51 -7.08 8.87 -19.44
C ARG A 51 -5.82 8.39 -18.70
N MET A 52 -5.93 8.04 -17.43
CA MET A 52 -4.79 7.48 -16.68
C MET A 52 -4.39 6.10 -17.22
N ILE A 53 -5.35 5.29 -17.67
CA ILE A 53 -5.08 3.99 -18.30
C ILE A 53 -4.41 4.19 -19.66
N ASP A 54 -4.97 5.05 -20.53
CA ASP A 54 -4.48 5.28 -21.88
C ASP A 54 -3.06 5.86 -21.91
N SER A 55 -2.71 6.69 -20.92
CA SER A 55 -1.35 7.21 -20.74
C SER A 55 -0.37 6.22 -20.10
N GLY A 56 -0.84 5.05 -19.66
CA GLY A 56 -0.05 4.07 -18.93
C GLY A 56 0.25 4.46 -17.47
N LYS A 57 -0.33 5.57 -16.97
CA LYS A 57 -0.18 6.02 -15.58
C LYS A 57 -0.89 5.07 -14.60
N LEU A 58 -2.01 4.48 -15.00
CA LEU A 58 -2.78 3.51 -14.21
C LEU A 58 -2.84 2.16 -14.92
N ARG A 59 -2.48 1.10 -14.19
CA ARG A 59 -2.72 -0.29 -14.57
C ARG A 59 -3.79 -0.89 -13.67
N ILE A 60 -4.71 -1.65 -14.26
CA ILE A 60 -5.68 -2.44 -13.51
C ILE A 60 -5.37 -3.92 -13.74
N THR A 61 -5.41 -4.72 -12.68
CA THR A 61 -5.31 -6.18 -12.75
C THR A 61 -6.49 -6.79 -12.01
N ASN A 62 -7.23 -7.68 -12.66
CA ASN A 62 -8.31 -8.36 -11.99
C ASN A 62 -7.77 -9.45 -11.06
N ILE A 63 -8.27 -9.47 -9.82
CA ILE A 63 -7.94 -10.48 -8.82
C ILE A 63 -8.59 -11.81 -9.25
N PRO A 64 -7.92 -12.97 -9.07
CA PRO A 64 -8.52 -14.27 -9.33
C PRO A 64 -9.86 -14.44 -8.60
N SER A 65 -10.86 -14.97 -9.29
CA SER A 65 -12.24 -15.07 -8.78
C SER A 65 -12.41 -15.96 -7.55
N ASP A 66 -11.46 -16.86 -7.32
CA ASP A 66 -11.35 -17.75 -6.15
C ASP A 66 -10.62 -17.08 -4.96
N THR A 67 -10.25 -15.81 -5.06
CA THR A 67 -9.62 -15.08 -3.96
C THR A 67 -10.68 -14.58 -2.98
N HIS A 68 -10.61 -15.08 -1.75
CA HIS A 68 -11.43 -14.59 -0.64
C HIS A 68 -10.71 -13.43 0.07
N LEU A 69 -11.37 -12.27 0.16
CA LEU A 69 -10.87 -11.06 0.84
C LEU A 69 -11.79 -10.61 1.98
N GLU A 70 -12.54 -11.55 2.55
CA GLU A 70 -13.47 -11.29 3.64
C GLU A 70 -12.74 -11.31 4.99
N GLY A 71 -12.67 -10.15 5.63
CA GLY A 71 -12.07 -10.01 6.95
C GLY A 71 -10.53 -9.89 6.95
N PRO A 72 -9.96 -9.45 8.09
CA PRO A 72 -8.55 -9.04 8.18
C PRO A 72 -7.56 -10.19 7.94
N VAL A 73 -7.90 -11.42 8.34
CA VAL A 73 -7.03 -12.59 8.15
C VAL A 73 -6.88 -12.93 6.66
N ASN A 74 -7.99 -12.94 5.91
CA ASN A 74 -7.96 -13.24 4.48
C ASN A 74 -7.27 -12.16 3.67
N ILE A 75 -7.46 -10.88 4.05
CA ILE A 75 -6.71 -9.77 3.47
C ILE A 75 -5.20 -9.96 3.74
N SER A 76 -4.82 -10.26 4.98
CA SER A 76 -3.42 -10.47 5.35
C SER A 76 -2.79 -11.61 4.56
N ARG A 77 -3.48 -12.75 4.45
CA ARG A 77 -3.05 -13.88 3.61
C ARG A 77 -2.88 -13.50 2.14
N PHE A 78 -3.76 -12.67 1.60
CA PHE A 78 -3.66 -12.26 0.21
C PHE A 78 -2.47 -11.32 -0.02
N LEU A 79 -2.28 -10.34 0.87
CA LEU A 79 -1.20 -9.36 0.77
C LEU A 79 0.19 -9.96 1.08
N THR A 80 0.25 -11.20 1.58
CA THR A 80 1.49 -11.98 1.74
C THR A 80 1.70 -13.02 0.64
N LYS A 81 0.84 -13.09 -0.39
CA LYS A 81 1.09 -13.94 -1.57
C LYS A 81 2.11 -13.28 -2.51
N PRO A 82 3.08 -14.02 -3.09
CA PRO A 82 3.97 -13.48 -4.11
C PRO A 82 3.24 -12.89 -5.32
N TRP A 83 2.12 -13.50 -5.71
CA TRP A 83 1.37 -13.16 -6.92
C TRP A 83 1.06 -11.67 -7.06
N ILE A 84 0.65 -10.98 -6.00
CA ILE A 84 0.29 -9.55 -6.05
C ILE A 84 1.51 -8.69 -6.37
N TRP A 85 2.62 -8.89 -5.66
CA TRP A 85 3.83 -8.09 -5.80
C TRP A 85 4.62 -8.43 -7.07
N GLU A 86 4.45 -9.64 -7.60
CA GLU A 86 5.02 -10.05 -8.89
C GLU A 86 4.32 -9.40 -10.09
N GLN A 87 3.09 -8.88 -9.94
CA GLN A 87 2.44 -8.10 -11.00
C GLN A 87 3.11 -6.75 -11.24
N LEU A 88 3.83 -6.24 -10.24
CA LEU A 88 4.59 -5.00 -10.32
C LEU A 88 5.90 -5.23 -11.07
N ARG A 89 6.27 -4.28 -11.93
CA ARG A 89 7.52 -4.32 -12.70
C ARG A 89 8.73 -4.12 -11.75
N PRO A 90 9.90 -4.71 -12.04
CA PRO A 90 11.08 -4.57 -11.17
C PRO A 90 11.48 -3.12 -10.85
N GLU A 91 11.31 -2.19 -11.78
CA GLU A 91 11.59 -0.76 -11.58
C GLU A 91 10.56 -0.04 -10.69
N GLN A 92 9.42 -0.68 -10.39
CA GLN A 92 8.45 -0.23 -9.41
C GLN A 92 8.88 -0.64 -7.99
N GLU A 93 10.11 -0.27 -7.63
CA GLU A 93 10.74 -0.70 -6.37
C GLU A 93 10.05 -0.08 -5.15
N ASN A 94 9.77 1.22 -5.19
CA ASN A 94 9.05 1.91 -4.11
C ASN A 94 7.53 1.83 -4.33
N ILE A 95 6.84 1.21 -3.38
CA ILE A 95 5.40 0.98 -3.39
C ILE A 95 4.76 1.81 -2.28
N LEU A 96 3.81 2.67 -2.62
CA LEU A 96 2.90 3.27 -1.65
C LEU A 96 1.60 2.46 -1.66
N PHE A 97 1.43 1.59 -0.68
CA PHE A 97 0.19 0.83 -0.51
C PHE A 97 -0.81 1.68 0.26
N PHE A 98 -2.06 1.72 -0.20
CA PHE A 98 -3.13 2.47 0.46
C PHE A 98 -4.47 1.75 0.34
N GLN A 99 -5.35 1.93 1.33
CA GLN A 99 -6.71 1.41 1.38
C GLN A 99 -7.75 2.55 1.30
N THR A 100 -9.02 2.17 1.17
CA THR A 100 -10.13 3.12 0.90
C THR A 100 -10.44 4.07 2.05
N ASP A 101 -9.97 3.74 3.24
CA ASP A 101 -10.06 4.51 4.49
C ASP A 101 -8.79 5.34 4.78
N SER A 102 -7.84 5.43 3.85
CA SER A 102 -6.63 6.24 4.01
C SER A 102 -6.59 7.47 3.10
N ILE A 103 -5.88 8.52 3.51
CA ILE A 103 -5.73 9.75 2.73
C ILE A 103 -4.37 10.43 2.92
N LEU A 104 -3.84 11.03 1.85
CA LEU A 104 -2.66 11.89 1.93
C LEU A 104 -3.04 13.33 2.32
N CYS A 105 -2.27 13.91 3.23
CA CYS A 105 -2.39 15.30 3.64
C CYS A 105 -1.72 16.22 2.61
N THR A 106 -2.50 16.86 1.73
CA THR A 106 -1.97 17.70 0.62
C THR A 106 -1.20 18.95 1.06
N ARG A 107 -1.30 19.35 2.33
CA ARG A 107 -0.48 20.43 2.93
C ARG A 107 0.72 19.91 3.73
N SER A 108 0.97 18.61 3.72
CA SER A 108 2.15 18.04 4.36
C SER A 108 3.41 18.58 3.71
N LYS A 109 4.47 18.73 4.50
CA LYS A 109 5.81 19.02 4.00
C LYS A 109 6.62 17.75 3.72
N GLN A 110 6.02 16.59 3.98
CA GLN A 110 6.60 15.29 3.72
C GLN A 110 6.13 14.80 2.36
N SER A 111 6.95 14.01 1.68
CA SER A 111 6.56 13.21 0.53
C SER A 111 6.93 11.74 0.77
N PRO A 112 6.31 10.76 0.07
CA PRO A 112 6.69 9.37 0.29
C PRO A 112 8.17 9.09 -0.03
N GLU A 113 8.78 9.88 -0.92
CA GLU A 113 10.20 9.81 -1.27
C GLU A 113 11.14 10.06 -0.09
N ASP A 114 10.72 10.86 0.91
CA ASP A 114 11.50 11.12 2.13
C ASP A 114 11.77 9.83 2.95
N PHE A 115 11.06 8.74 2.64
CA PHE A 115 11.09 7.48 3.36
C PHE A 115 11.71 6.32 2.55
N PHE A 116 12.27 6.58 1.36
CA PHE A 116 12.82 5.54 0.47
C PHE A 116 14.07 4.82 0.99
N ASP A 117 14.68 5.34 2.06
CA ASP A 117 15.78 4.68 2.77
C ASP A 117 15.33 3.46 3.59
N TYR A 118 14.03 3.22 3.71
CA TYR A 118 13.44 2.12 4.46
C TYR A 118 12.78 1.11 3.52
N ASP A 119 12.80 -0.15 3.91
CA ASP A 119 12.12 -1.23 3.19
C ASP A 119 10.63 -1.32 3.56
N PHE A 120 10.26 -0.84 4.75
CA PHE A 120 8.87 -0.75 5.19
C PHE A 120 8.65 0.40 6.17
N VAL A 121 7.59 1.16 5.93
CA VAL A 121 7.13 2.27 6.78
C VAL A 121 5.62 2.19 6.93
N GLY A 122 5.15 2.12 8.16
CA GLY A 122 3.73 2.22 8.52
C GLY A 122 3.47 3.38 9.48
N ALA A 123 2.44 3.25 10.30
CA ALA A 123 2.17 4.17 11.41
C ALA A 123 2.88 3.69 12.68
N PRO A 124 3.33 4.60 13.56
CA PRO A 124 3.98 4.23 14.81
C PRO A 124 2.99 3.52 15.75
N TRP A 125 3.43 2.42 16.38
CA TRP A 125 2.68 1.81 17.47
C TRP A 125 3.15 2.35 18.83
N PRO A 126 2.23 2.59 19.79
CA PRO A 126 2.64 3.06 21.10
C PRO A 126 3.43 2.00 21.89
N TRP A 127 3.29 0.72 21.55
CA TRP A 127 3.91 -0.44 22.22
C TRP A 127 5.14 -1.02 21.50
N SER A 128 5.63 -0.42 20.42
CA SER A 128 6.81 -0.90 19.67
C SER A 128 7.73 0.26 19.27
N GLU A 129 9.02 -0.04 19.06
CA GLU A 129 10.00 0.88 18.46
C GLU A 129 9.88 0.96 16.93
N SER A 130 9.16 0.01 16.33
CA SER A 130 8.74 0.02 14.94
C SER A 130 7.24 0.34 14.83
N GLY A 131 6.73 0.32 13.60
CA GLY A 131 5.32 0.52 13.32
C GLY A 131 4.84 -0.36 12.18
N GLY A 132 3.54 -0.37 12.00
CA GLY A 132 2.84 -1.01 10.89
C GLY A 132 1.56 -0.26 10.61
N ASN A 133 1.06 -0.40 9.40
CA ASN A 133 -0.21 0.13 8.98
C ASN A 133 -0.61 -0.57 7.67
N GLY A 134 -1.56 -1.50 7.79
CA GLY A 134 -2.12 -2.22 6.65
C GLY A 134 -2.82 -1.32 5.64
N GLY A 135 -3.36 -0.18 6.07
CA GLY A 135 -4.14 0.74 5.24
C GLY A 135 -3.37 1.88 4.58
N LEU A 136 -2.18 2.22 5.06
CA LEU A 136 -1.26 3.18 4.43
C LEU A 136 0.17 2.86 4.81
N SER A 137 0.95 2.33 3.86
CA SER A 137 2.35 1.97 4.09
C SER A 137 3.24 2.17 2.86
N LEU A 138 4.52 2.48 3.10
CA LEU A 138 5.57 2.41 2.09
C LEU A 138 6.27 1.06 2.17
N ARG A 139 6.52 0.43 1.03
CA ARG A 139 7.11 -0.91 0.93
C ARG A 139 8.11 -0.98 -0.22
N LYS A 140 9.21 -1.70 -0.04
CA LYS A 140 10.11 -2.05 -1.13
C LYS A 140 9.74 -3.38 -1.75
N ARG A 141 9.45 -3.37 -3.06
CA ARG A 141 9.05 -4.55 -3.83
C ARG A 141 10.04 -5.70 -3.64
N SER A 142 11.33 -5.43 -3.80
CA SER A 142 12.37 -6.46 -3.69
C SER A 142 12.40 -7.09 -2.29
N MET A 143 12.31 -6.28 -1.23
CA MET A 143 12.31 -6.75 0.15
C MET A 143 11.02 -7.49 0.52
N THR A 144 9.86 -6.97 0.12
CA THR A 144 8.55 -7.64 0.29
C THR A 144 8.59 -9.04 -0.32
N LEU A 145 9.05 -9.17 -1.57
CA LEU A 145 9.17 -10.47 -2.24
C LEU A 145 10.20 -11.39 -1.57
N LYS A 146 11.33 -10.86 -1.10
CA LYS A 146 12.35 -11.63 -0.37
C LYS A 146 11.76 -12.24 0.90
N VAL A 147 11.03 -11.43 1.68
CA VAL A 147 10.45 -11.85 2.96
C VAL A 147 9.38 -12.91 2.76
N ILE A 148 8.36 -12.69 1.93
CA ILE A 148 7.27 -13.67 1.75
C ILE A 148 7.72 -15.00 1.15
N LYS A 149 8.82 -15.00 0.37
CA LYS A 149 9.40 -16.23 -0.18
C LYS A 149 10.33 -16.94 0.80
N GLY A 150 11.04 -16.20 1.65
CA GLY A 150 12.01 -16.76 2.59
C GLY A 150 11.42 -17.12 3.96
N LEU A 151 10.36 -16.43 4.38
CA LEU A 151 9.71 -16.54 5.67
C LEU A 151 8.18 -16.58 5.46
N PRO A 152 7.60 -17.69 4.97
CA PRO A 152 6.19 -17.74 4.58
C PRO A 152 5.24 -17.37 5.72
N PHE A 153 4.20 -16.60 5.39
CA PHE A 153 3.14 -16.21 6.33
C PHE A 153 2.33 -17.42 6.82
N THR A 154 2.02 -17.44 8.11
CA THR A 154 1.31 -18.50 8.83
C THR A 154 0.14 -17.94 9.64
N ASP A 155 -0.68 -18.81 10.22
CA ASP A 155 -1.85 -18.42 11.01
C ASP A 155 -1.47 -17.88 12.40
N ASP A 156 -0.26 -18.20 12.86
CA ASP A 156 0.32 -17.72 14.11
C ASP A 156 0.94 -16.32 13.98
N ASP A 157 1.04 -15.81 12.74
CA ASP A 157 1.55 -14.47 12.49
C ASP A 157 0.55 -13.39 12.88
N SER A 158 1.11 -12.22 13.21
CA SER A 158 0.32 -10.99 13.31
C SER A 158 -0.33 -10.65 11.96
N PRO A 159 -1.33 -9.75 11.94
CA PRO A 159 -1.80 -9.15 10.68
C PRO A 159 -0.65 -8.69 9.79
N GLU A 160 -0.90 -8.59 8.49
CA GLU A 160 0.15 -8.49 7.48
C GLU A 160 1.19 -7.37 7.72
N ASP A 161 0.78 -6.25 8.29
CA ASP A 161 1.67 -5.14 8.63
C ASP A 161 2.58 -5.46 9.82
N GLY A 162 2.04 -6.17 10.82
CA GLY A 162 2.80 -6.83 11.90
C GLY A 162 3.77 -7.88 11.37
N TYR A 163 3.33 -8.70 10.42
CA TYR A 163 4.19 -9.66 9.75
C TYR A 163 5.36 -8.95 9.05
N TYR A 164 5.11 -7.93 8.22
CA TYR A 164 6.19 -7.20 7.53
C TYR A 164 7.11 -6.45 8.50
N SER A 165 6.55 -5.77 9.51
CA SER A 165 7.33 -5.08 10.54
C SER A 165 8.27 -6.04 11.28
N THR A 166 7.86 -7.29 11.49
CA THR A 166 8.66 -8.30 12.21
C THR A 166 9.66 -9.01 11.30
N HIS A 167 9.26 -9.37 10.09
CA HIS A 167 10.04 -10.27 9.23
C HIS A 167 11.06 -9.55 8.33
N ILE A 168 10.83 -8.28 8.00
CA ILE A 168 11.80 -7.50 7.20
C ILE A 168 13.17 -7.39 7.89
N PRO A 169 13.25 -7.04 9.20
CA PRO A 169 14.52 -7.04 9.91
C PRO A 169 15.20 -8.42 9.96
N LEU A 170 14.44 -9.50 10.12
CA LEU A 170 14.96 -10.87 10.11
C LEU A 170 15.57 -11.25 8.76
N ALA A 171 15.06 -10.68 7.66
CA ALA A 171 15.62 -10.82 6.32
C ALA A 171 16.75 -9.81 6.01
N GLY A 172 17.20 -9.03 6.99
CA GLY A 172 18.26 -8.03 6.86
C GLY A 172 17.81 -6.71 6.23
N GLY A 173 16.50 -6.44 6.19
CA GLY A 173 15.94 -5.15 5.76
C GLY A 173 15.75 -4.15 6.90
N LYS A 174 15.35 -2.94 6.55
CA LYS A 174 15.23 -1.79 7.44
C LYS A 174 13.76 -1.35 7.54
N VAL A 175 13.19 -1.45 8.73
CA VAL A 175 11.87 -0.89 9.06
C VAL A 175 12.05 0.50 9.68
N ALA A 176 11.15 1.43 9.37
CA ALA A 176 11.17 2.75 10.01
C ALA A 176 10.98 2.66 11.52
N THR A 177 11.79 3.42 12.25
CA THR A 177 11.59 3.61 13.68
C THR A 177 10.33 4.42 13.93
N LYS A 178 9.81 4.35 15.15
CA LYS A 178 8.67 5.15 15.62
C LYS A 178 8.82 6.66 15.35
N ASP A 179 10.02 7.19 15.56
CA ASP A 179 10.34 8.60 15.33
C ASP A 179 10.24 9.02 13.86
N VAL A 180 10.50 8.09 12.93
CA VAL A 180 10.34 8.32 11.50
C VAL A 180 8.89 8.08 11.09
N ALA A 181 8.32 6.94 11.51
CA ALA A 181 6.97 6.50 11.16
C ALA A 181 5.90 7.53 11.55
N ARG A 182 6.07 8.25 12.68
CA ARG A 182 5.12 9.30 13.09
C ARG A 182 4.97 10.44 12.09
N HIS A 183 5.95 10.64 11.20
CA HIS A 183 5.89 11.65 10.14
C HIS A 183 5.26 11.09 8.85
N PHE A 184 5.16 9.76 8.73
CA PHE A 184 4.57 9.08 7.59
C PHE A 184 3.04 8.97 7.71
N SER A 185 2.55 8.22 8.70
CA SER A 185 1.10 7.97 8.85
C SER A 185 0.66 8.10 10.30
N VAL A 186 -0.58 8.59 10.48
CA VAL A 186 -1.29 8.55 11.76
C VAL A 186 -2.31 7.42 11.72
N GLU A 187 -2.34 6.63 12.80
CA GLU A 187 -3.35 5.60 13.07
C GLU A 187 -3.61 5.60 14.59
N HIS A 188 -2.62 5.15 15.38
CA HIS A 188 -2.71 5.11 16.85
C HIS A 188 -2.07 6.32 17.56
N VAL A 189 -1.02 6.91 16.99
CA VAL A 189 -0.28 8.03 17.61
C VAL A 189 -0.49 9.29 16.79
N PHE A 190 -1.02 10.33 17.43
CA PHE A 190 -1.26 11.61 16.78
C PHE A 190 0.04 12.31 16.36
N GLN A 191 0.04 12.83 15.14
CA GLN A 191 1.02 13.79 14.64
C GLN A 191 0.28 14.96 13.98
N SER A 192 0.77 16.17 14.19
CA SER A 192 0.17 17.41 13.66
C SER A 192 0.42 17.62 12.16
N ARG A 193 1.49 17.04 11.62
CA ARG A 193 1.92 17.19 10.22
C ARG A 193 2.44 15.86 9.63
N PRO A 194 1.60 14.81 9.55
CA PRO A 194 1.98 13.56 8.90
C PRO A 194 1.92 13.71 7.37
N LEU A 195 2.47 12.75 6.63
CA LEU A 195 2.25 12.60 5.20
C LEU A 195 0.81 12.17 4.91
N GLY A 196 0.26 11.22 5.68
CA GLY A 196 -1.10 10.73 5.52
C GLY A 196 -1.74 10.25 6.82
N ILE A 197 -2.99 9.81 6.71
CA ILE A 197 -3.82 9.32 7.82
C ILE A 197 -4.51 8.04 7.36
N HIS A 198 -4.60 7.07 8.27
CA HIS A 198 -5.43 5.88 8.20
C HIS A 198 -6.32 5.85 9.45
#